data_AF-A0A4T0X6M7-F1
#
_entry.id   AF-A0A4T0X6M7-F1
#
_cell.length_a   1.000
_cell.length_b   1.000
_cell.length_c   1.000
_cell.angle_alpha   90.00
_cell.angle_beta   90.00
_cell.angle_gamma   90.00
#
_symmetry.space_group_name_H-M   'P 1'
#
loop_
_entity.id
_entity.type
_entity.pdbx_description
1 polymer ?
#
loop_
_entity_poly.entity_id
_entity_poly.type
_entity_poly.pdbx_seq_one_letter_code
_entity_poly.pdbx_strand_id
1 'polypeptide(L)'
;MTTATDKKSLPFSEQHYFSSYDHFGIHEEMLKDKVRTLSYRNAIMKNKHLFKDKIVLDVGCGTGVLSMFAAQAGAKHVLAVDMSNIIEMAEKVIDLNGFSDKITLIRGKLEDVVLPYDKVDIIISEWMGYFLLYESMLDTVLEARDKYLKEGGLIFPDKASIHIAMIEDAEYKAEKIEFWEDPMQLYGFDYSPFKEIAMAEPLVDVVDNGAVCTSHYKLIEFDLNTVTIAELAFARDFKLTATRDDTIHALLAWFDIAFPSDSEKGIVEFSTGAHATYTHWKQTVFYLPETLDVKRGEIISGSLACQPNTINNRELDIELRWDFRASGDNDSRWKNKFYGVDGITRDIVVKGVHSHNDYWRKRPLIDALSVGCVSVEADVWWDGMDGEVYVGHSALALEKGNTFKKMYVDKIIKILREANRKPLIGNGHRAGVFATNPGQTLFLFVDFKTDGHALYGKIVEEVKELDNEGWLTRYDVDNDSLIWGAVTIIATGNVFKEDVVNSGRRVVFSDGDIWGDKIDWRVSPVASGSLRVGIGREIKSELSNEEIGNVCEKISRLHEDGVISRVWDTPGWPVKLRESVWDVLERCGVDLLNVDDLVAVNDY
;
A
#
# COMPACT_ATOMS: atom_id res chain seq x y z
N MET A 1 2.16 22.38 39.87
CA MET A 1 2.17 20.90 39.81
C MET A 1 3.49 20.44 39.20
N THR A 2 4.23 19.51 39.82
CA THR A 2 5.45 18.91 39.22
C THR A 2 5.02 17.81 38.23
N THR A 3 5.59 17.79 37.03
CA THR A 3 5.31 16.75 36.02
C THR A 3 6.12 15.49 36.29
N ALA A 4 5.52 14.31 36.11
CA ALA A 4 6.22 13.02 36.18
C ALA A 4 7.06 12.74 34.92
N THR A 5 6.71 13.36 33.80
CA THR A 5 7.39 13.21 32.50
C THR A 5 7.90 14.56 32.00
N ASP A 6 9.15 14.62 31.56
CA ASP A 6 9.66 15.78 30.84
C ASP A 6 9.26 15.70 29.35
N LYS A 7 8.33 16.55 28.90
CA LYS A 7 7.85 16.56 27.50
C LYS A 7 9.02 16.71 26.52
N LYS A 8 10.08 17.46 26.86
CA LYS A 8 11.20 17.72 25.94
C LYS A 8 12.12 16.52 25.72
N SER A 9 12.07 15.52 26.59
CA SER A 9 12.88 14.31 26.46
C SER A 9 12.23 13.22 25.60
N LEU A 10 10.96 13.40 25.20
CA LEU A 10 10.22 12.43 24.37
C LEU A 10 10.61 12.51 22.89
N PRO A 11 10.37 11.44 22.10
CA PRO A 11 10.45 11.50 20.64
C PRO A 11 9.57 12.63 20.06
N PHE A 12 9.98 13.21 18.93
CA PHE A 12 9.29 14.34 18.31
C PHE A 12 7.80 14.05 18.03
N SER A 13 7.46 12.84 17.60
CA SER A 13 6.08 12.42 17.35
C SER A 13 5.21 12.49 18.60
N GLU A 14 5.72 12.05 19.76
CA GLU A 14 4.99 12.14 21.03
C GLU A 14 4.87 13.58 21.52
N GLN A 15 5.92 14.39 21.38
CA GLN A 15 5.86 15.81 21.72
C GLN A 15 4.77 16.51 20.92
N HIS A 16 4.69 16.23 19.62
CA HIS A 16 3.69 16.77 18.72
C HIS A 16 2.28 16.33 19.13
N TYR A 17 2.07 15.03 19.37
CA TYR A 17 0.81 14.47 19.87
C TYR A 17 0.33 15.18 21.13
N PHE A 18 1.12 15.22 22.20
CA PHE A 18 0.67 15.85 23.44
C PHE A 18 0.54 17.37 23.34
N SER A 19 1.14 18.01 22.33
CA SER A 19 1.03 19.47 22.12
C SER A 19 -0.21 19.86 21.34
N SER A 20 -0.77 18.98 20.50
CA SER A 20 -2.05 19.23 19.84
C SER A 20 -3.19 19.42 20.86
N TYR A 21 -3.11 18.75 22.01
CA TYR A 21 -4.05 18.86 23.13
C TYR A 21 -3.83 20.05 24.07
N ASP A 22 -2.77 20.85 23.89
CA ASP A 22 -2.55 22.04 24.73
C ASP A 22 -3.51 23.19 24.39
N HIS A 23 -4.09 23.19 23.18
CA HIS A 23 -4.94 24.27 22.69
C HIS A 23 -6.40 24.09 23.08
N PHE A 24 -7.08 25.16 23.54
CA PHE A 24 -8.48 25.08 23.97
C PHE A 24 -9.45 24.66 22.85
N GLY A 25 -9.11 24.88 21.57
CA GLY A 25 -10.00 24.63 20.43
C GLY A 25 -10.42 23.17 20.31
N ILE A 26 -9.49 22.22 20.50
CA ILE A 26 -9.81 20.79 20.47
C ILE A 26 -10.71 20.39 21.65
N HIS A 27 -10.49 20.98 22.84
CA HIS A 27 -11.34 20.75 24.01
C HIS A 27 -12.74 21.34 23.83
N GLU A 28 -12.86 22.50 23.17
CA GLU A 28 -14.14 23.11 22.85
C GLU A 28 -14.96 22.23 21.90
N GLU A 29 -14.34 21.67 20.86
CA GLU A 29 -14.97 20.72 19.94
C GLU A 29 -15.44 19.46 20.69
N MET A 30 -14.53 18.84 21.46
CA MET A 30 -14.81 17.67 22.29
C MET A 30 -15.96 17.90 23.28
N LEU A 31 -16.04 19.07 23.92
CA LEU A 31 -17.10 19.41 24.89
C LEU A 31 -18.43 19.78 24.21
N LYS A 32 -18.40 20.33 22.99
CA LYS A 32 -19.61 20.62 22.20
C LYS A 32 -20.23 19.36 21.60
N ASP A 33 -19.45 18.29 21.42
CA ASP A 33 -19.96 16.98 21.08
C ASP A 33 -20.82 16.41 22.23
N LYS A 34 -22.14 16.60 22.08
CA LYS A 34 -23.13 16.17 23.06
C LYS A 34 -23.30 14.66 23.07
N VAL A 35 -23.16 13.97 21.93
CA VAL A 35 -23.31 12.51 21.87
C VAL A 35 -22.19 11.87 22.69
N ARG A 36 -20.94 12.29 22.46
CA ARG A 36 -19.79 11.88 23.28
C ARG A 36 -20.02 12.20 24.75
N THR A 37 -20.14 13.48 25.08
CA THR A 37 -20.08 13.95 26.48
C THR A 37 -21.27 13.46 27.30
N LEU A 38 -22.49 13.42 26.72
CA LEU A 38 -23.66 12.93 27.43
C LEU A 38 -23.69 11.41 27.54
N SER A 39 -23.07 10.66 26.63
CA SER A 39 -23.00 9.19 26.75
C SER A 39 -22.16 8.80 27.97
N TYR A 40 -20.97 9.38 28.15
CA TYR A 40 -20.18 9.18 29.37
C TYR A 40 -20.95 9.62 30.62
N ARG A 41 -21.52 10.83 30.62
CA ARG A 41 -22.31 11.32 31.76
C ARG A 41 -23.45 10.37 32.10
N ASN A 42 -24.20 9.90 31.10
CA ASN A 42 -25.34 9.02 31.31
C ASN A 42 -24.90 7.64 31.78
N ALA A 43 -23.84 7.07 31.22
CA ALA A 43 -23.28 5.79 31.65
C ALA A 43 -22.86 5.84 33.13
N ILE A 44 -22.14 6.89 33.51
CA ILE A 44 -21.71 7.12 34.90
C ILE A 44 -22.91 7.34 35.82
N MET A 45 -23.84 8.24 35.46
CA MET A 45 -24.95 8.63 36.34
C MET A 45 -26.03 7.56 36.49
N LYS A 46 -26.31 6.79 35.42
CA LYS A 46 -27.22 5.64 35.49
C LYS A 46 -26.65 4.51 36.33
N ASN A 47 -25.32 4.36 36.35
CA ASN A 47 -24.60 3.36 37.12
C ASN A 47 -23.92 3.93 38.37
N LYS A 48 -24.43 5.04 38.92
CA LYS A 48 -23.80 5.74 40.07
C LYS A 48 -23.60 4.87 41.30
N HIS A 49 -24.40 3.80 41.47
CA HIS A 49 -24.23 2.83 42.56
C HIS A 49 -22.94 2.03 42.42
N LEU A 50 -22.44 1.83 41.20
CA LEU A 50 -21.14 1.20 40.93
C LEU A 50 -19.98 2.15 41.27
N PHE A 51 -20.17 3.46 41.09
CA PHE A 51 -19.17 4.49 41.38
C PHE A 51 -19.09 4.87 42.87
N LYS A 52 -20.18 4.70 43.62
CA LYS A 52 -20.25 5.14 45.00
C LYS A 52 -19.14 4.51 45.86
N ASP A 53 -18.42 5.37 46.57
CA ASP A 53 -17.31 5.00 47.47
C ASP A 53 -16.12 4.28 46.78
N LYS A 54 -16.00 4.38 45.45
CA LYS A 54 -14.92 3.78 44.65
C LYS A 54 -13.77 4.73 44.34
N ILE A 55 -12.59 4.16 44.08
CA ILE A 55 -11.44 4.88 43.52
C ILE A 55 -11.49 4.76 41.98
N VAL A 56 -11.51 5.90 41.30
CA VAL A 56 -11.62 5.99 39.84
C VAL A 56 -10.33 6.55 39.25
N LEU A 57 -9.86 5.98 38.14
CA LEU A 57 -8.77 6.53 37.33
C LEU A 57 -9.36 7.09 36.02
N ASP A 58 -9.10 8.36 35.74
CA ASP A 58 -9.42 9.05 34.49
C ASP A 58 -8.14 9.16 33.65
N VAL A 59 -8.04 8.36 32.59
CA VAL A 59 -6.86 8.28 31.71
C VAL A 59 -7.04 9.24 30.55
N GLY A 60 -6.19 10.28 30.49
CA GLY A 60 -6.34 11.38 29.52
C GLY A 60 -7.46 12.33 29.92
N CYS A 61 -7.43 12.84 31.15
CA CYS A 61 -8.57 13.56 31.71
C CYS A 61 -8.90 14.88 31.01
N GLY A 62 -7.96 15.45 30.24
CA GLY A 62 -8.09 16.73 29.55
C GLY A 62 -8.52 17.84 30.51
N THR A 63 -9.71 18.40 30.27
CA THR A 63 -10.31 19.45 31.12
C THR A 63 -10.90 18.95 32.44
N GLY A 64 -10.88 17.63 32.71
CA GLY A 64 -11.39 17.01 33.93
C GLY A 64 -12.90 16.77 33.94
N VAL A 65 -13.60 16.91 32.81
CA VAL A 65 -15.07 16.78 32.74
C VAL A 65 -15.57 15.39 33.17
N LEU A 66 -14.89 14.32 32.75
CA LEU A 66 -15.27 12.95 33.10
C LEU A 66 -14.99 12.66 34.58
N SER A 67 -13.84 13.11 35.09
CA SER A 67 -13.52 13.12 36.51
C SER A 67 -14.59 13.79 37.36
N MET A 68 -15.11 14.95 36.94
CA MET A 68 -16.20 15.64 37.64
C MET A 68 -17.52 14.84 37.61
N PHE A 69 -17.84 14.15 36.51
CA PHE A 69 -19.00 13.25 36.48
C PHE A 69 -18.85 12.07 37.46
N ALA A 70 -17.66 11.47 37.53
CA ALA A 70 -17.39 10.40 38.49
C ALA A 70 -17.50 10.88 39.94
N ALA A 71 -16.96 12.07 40.26
CA ALA A 71 -17.10 12.69 41.57
C ALA A 71 -18.57 13.01 41.92
N GLN A 72 -19.35 13.50 40.95
CA GLN A 72 -20.80 13.73 41.09
C GLN A 72 -21.59 12.44 41.32
N ALA A 73 -21.17 11.33 40.71
CA ALA A 73 -21.78 10.02 40.91
C ALA A 73 -21.49 9.39 42.28
N GLY A 74 -20.58 9.99 43.06
CA GLY A 74 -20.28 9.57 44.43
C GLY A 74 -18.98 8.78 44.57
N ALA A 75 -18.07 8.84 43.58
CA ALA A 75 -16.72 8.33 43.73
C ALA A 75 -16.09 8.83 45.04
N LYS A 76 -15.38 7.93 45.74
CA LYS A 76 -14.61 8.28 46.94
C LYS A 76 -13.47 9.21 46.57
N HIS A 77 -12.77 8.89 45.49
CA HIS A 77 -11.65 9.67 44.98
C HIS A 77 -11.47 9.42 43.48
N VAL A 78 -11.07 10.43 42.73
CA VAL A 78 -10.74 10.33 41.31
C VAL A 78 -9.28 10.75 41.10
N LEU A 79 -8.52 9.91 40.43
CA LEU A 79 -7.16 10.17 39.96
C LEU A 79 -7.25 10.57 38.49
N ALA A 80 -6.97 11.84 38.20
CA ALA A 80 -7.13 12.40 36.87
C ALA A 80 -5.74 12.63 36.25
N VAL A 81 -5.37 11.78 35.28
CA VAL A 81 -4.04 11.78 34.68
C VAL A 81 -4.09 12.38 33.29
N ASP A 82 -3.24 13.37 33.02
CA ASP A 82 -3.04 13.93 31.69
C ASP A 82 -1.62 14.47 31.54
N MET A 83 -1.05 14.38 30.35
CA MET A 83 0.28 14.91 30.08
C MET A 83 0.27 16.38 29.61
N SER A 84 -0.80 16.80 28.94
CA SER A 84 -0.93 18.12 28.34
C SER A 84 -0.93 19.24 29.38
N ASN A 85 -0.53 20.44 28.95
CA ASN A 85 -0.65 21.68 29.73
C ASN A 85 -2.09 22.00 30.14
N ILE A 86 -3.09 21.41 29.48
CA ILE A 86 -4.52 21.62 29.81
C ILE A 86 -4.86 21.25 31.27
N ILE A 87 -4.07 20.39 31.90
CA ILE A 87 -4.27 19.97 33.28
C ILE A 87 -4.25 21.14 34.29
N GLU A 88 -3.52 22.22 33.98
CA GLU A 88 -3.51 23.45 34.79
C GLU A 88 -4.86 24.20 34.71
N MET A 89 -5.56 24.09 33.58
CA MET A 89 -6.92 24.60 33.45
C MET A 89 -7.92 23.67 34.15
N ALA A 90 -7.74 22.36 34.03
CA ALA A 90 -8.57 21.38 34.73
C ALA A 90 -8.58 21.64 36.25
N GLU A 91 -7.42 21.96 36.84
CA GLU A 91 -7.29 22.31 38.27
C GLU A 91 -8.20 23.47 38.65
N LYS A 92 -8.20 24.56 37.87
CA LYS A 92 -9.05 25.73 38.11
C LYS A 92 -10.53 25.41 37.96
N VAL A 93 -10.89 24.61 36.96
CA VAL A 93 -12.29 24.23 36.70
C VAL A 93 -12.81 23.32 37.82
N ILE A 94 -12.01 22.36 38.26
CA ILE A 94 -12.35 21.43 39.36
C ILE A 94 -12.55 22.19 40.67
N ASP A 95 -11.68 23.15 40.97
CA ASP A 95 -11.78 23.98 42.17
C ASP A 95 -13.03 24.87 42.16
N LEU A 96 -13.29 25.52 41.02
CA LEU A 96 -14.48 26.34 40.84
C LEU A 96 -15.79 25.55 41.05
N ASN A 97 -15.78 24.27 40.72
CA ASN A 97 -16.95 23.38 40.87
C ASN A 97 -16.98 22.63 42.22
N GLY A 98 -16.04 22.91 43.13
CA GLY A 98 -16.03 22.36 44.49
C GLY A 98 -15.68 20.88 44.57
N PHE A 99 -14.81 20.39 43.69
CA PHE A 99 -14.37 18.99 43.67
C PHE A 99 -12.89 18.79 44.04
N SER A 100 -12.19 19.84 44.49
CA SER A 100 -10.76 19.81 44.86
C SER A 100 -10.41 18.78 45.94
N ASP A 101 -11.35 18.44 46.82
CA ASP A 101 -11.17 17.44 47.88
C ASP A 101 -11.30 15.99 47.36
N LYS A 102 -11.91 15.80 46.18
CA LYS A 102 -12.23 14.47 45.62
C LYS A 102 -11.43 14.11 44.38
N ILE A 103 -10.86 15.08 43.67
CA ILE A 103 -10.15 14.86 42.41
C ILE A 103 -8.69 15.27 42.59
N THR A 104 -7.77 14.33 42.36
CA THR A 104 -6.33 14.59 42.31
C THR A 104 -5.85 14.56 40.87
N LEU A 105 -5.35 15.68 40.41
CA LEU A 105 -4.71 15.80 39.10
C LEU A 105 -3.25 15.36 39.17
N ILE A 106 -2.82 14.58 38.19
CA ILE A 106 -1.46 14.06 38.07
C ILE A 106 -0.97 14.35 36.66
N ARG A 107 0.05 15.20 36.55
CA ARG A 107 0.62 15.59 35.27
C ARG A 107 1.70 14.62 34.82
N GLY A 108 1.53 13.97 33.67
CA GLY A 108 2.53 13.09 33.06
C GLY A 108 1.92 12.00 32.16
N LYS A 109 2.78 11.21 31.51
CA LYS A 109 2.38 9.97 30.83
C LYS A 109 1.97 8.93 31.86
N LEU A 110 0.90 8.17 31.60
CA LEU A 110 0.39 7.20 32.57
C LEU A 110 1.44 6.11 32.91
N GLU A 111 2.29 5.81 31.93
CA GLU A 111 3.36 4.83 32.02
C GLU A 111 4.44 5.26 33.05
N ASP A 112 4.66 6.57 33.20
CA ASP A 112 5.67 7.17 34.09
C ASP A 112 5.13 7.56 35.47
N VAL A 113 3.83 7.78 35.60
CA VAL A 113 3.24 8.24 36.88
C VAL A 113 3.18 7.11 37.90
N VAL A 114 3.45 7.45 39.15
CA VAL A 114 3.15 6.59 40.31
C VAL A 114 1.85 7.09 40.93
N LEU A 115 0.81 6.27 40.85
CA LEU A 115 -0.48 6.61 41.44
C LEU A 115 -0.42 6.52 42.97
N PRO A 116 -1.16 7.38 43.70
CA PRO A 116 -1.23 7.33 45.17
C PRO A 116 -1.99 6.11 45.71
N TYR A 117 -2.57 5.29 44.83
CA TYR A 117 -3.22 4.02 45.14
C TYR A 117 -2.61 2.92 44.27
N ASP A 118 -2.31 1.76 44.87
CA ASP A 118 -1.77 0.61 44.13
C ASP A 118 -2.76 0.08 43.09
N LYS A 119 -4.05 0.15 43.40
CA LYS A 119 -5.15 -0.35 42.55
C LYS A 119 -6.38 0.53 42.60
N VAL A 120 -7.07 0.65 41.47
CA VAL A 120 -8.33 1.39 41.28
C VAL A 120 -9.49 0.45 40.99
N ASP A 121 -10.71 0.88 41.31
CA ASP A 121 -11.92 0.08 41.11
C ASP A 121 -12.51 0.26 39.70
N ILE A 122 -12.36 1.46 39.13
CA ILE A 122 -12.92 1.84 37.83
C ILE A 122 -11.88 2.63 37.05
N ILE A 123 -11.75 2.34 35.76
CA ILE A 123 -11.08 3.20 34.77
C ILE A 123 -12.16 3.85 33.92
N ILE A 124 -12.05 5.17 33.75
CA ILE A 124 -12.81 5.94 32.75
C ILE A 124 -11.78 6.54 31.80
N SER A 125 -12.04 6.51 30.49
CA SER A 125 -11.15 7.13 29.53
C SER A 125 -11.90 7.38 28.24
N GLU A 126 -11.68 8.57 27.66
CA GLU A 126 -12.05 8.85 26.29
C GLU A 126 -10.79 8.74 25.44
N TRP A 127 -10.63 7.57 24.82
CA TRP A 127 -9.42 7.13 24.14
C TRP A 127 -9.59 7.01 22.62
N MET A 128 -10.79 7.21 22.11
CA MET A 128 -11.14 6.83 20.75
C MET A 128 -10.58 7.86 19.76
N GLY A 129 -9.78 7.41 18.80
CA GLY A 129 -9.33 8.22 17.68
C GLY A 129 -10.24 8.12 16.46
N TYR A 130 -9.86 8.81 15.38
CA TYR A 130 -10.43 8.54 14.06
C TYR A 130 -10.22 7.07 13.68
N PHE A 131 -11.14 6.48 12.90
CA PHE A 131 -11.13 5.04 12.63
C PHE A 131 -10.96 4.16 13.90
N LEU A 132 -11.45 4.65 15.05
CA LEU A 132 -11.33 4.11 16.41
C LEU A 132 -9.90 4.06 16.99
N LEU A 133 -8.93 3.55 16.23
CA LEU A 133 -7.59 3.21 16.73
C LEU A 133 -6.51 4.26 16.42
N TYR A 134 -6.82 5.31 15.65
CA TYR A 134 -5.83 6.35 15.34
C TYR A 134 -5.33 7.03 16.63
N GLU A 135 -4.08 7.47 16.63
CA GLU A 135 -3.34 8.04 17.78
C GLU A 135 -2.94 7.04 18.88
N SER A 136 -3.42 5.79 18.82
CA SER A 136 -2.99 4.66 19.65
C SER A 136 -3.12 4.89 21.17
N MET A 137 -4.15 5.63 21.60
CA MET A 137 -4.39 5.89 23.04
C MET A 137 -4.99 4.67 23.77
N LEU A 138 -5.60 3.72 23.03
CA LEU A 138 -6.11 2.48 23.62
C LEU A 138 -5.00 1.69 24.32
N ASP A 139 -3.77 1.69 23.79
CA ASP A 139 -2.59 1.06 24.38
C ASP A 139 -2.39 1.50 25.84
N THR A 140 -2.44 2.82 26.09
CA THR A 140 -2.31 3.40 27.44
C THR A 140 -3.46 2.96 28.36
N VAL A 141 -4.69 2.81 27.84
CA VAL A 141 -5.84 2.31 28.64
C VAL A 141 -5.66 0.84 28.99
N LEU A 142 -5.13 0.01 28.09
CA LEU A 142 -4.85 -1.40 28.36
C LEU A 142 -3.72 -1.55 29.38
N GLU A 143 -2.68 -0.72 29.30
CA GLU A 143 -1.64 -0.67 30.33
C GLU A 143 -2.19 -0.23 31.70
N ALA A 144 -3.10 0.76 31.71
CA ALA A 144 -3.81 1.19 32.92
C ALA A 144 -4.59 0.03 33.56
N ARG A 145 -5.31 -0.74 32.73
CA ARG A 145 -6.08 -1.92 33.15
C ARG A 145 -5.16 -2.94 33.80
N ASP A 146 -4.10 -3.33 33.09
CA ASP A 146 -3.22 -4.42 33.53
C ASP A 146 -2.44 -4.04 34.81
N LYS A 147 -1.99 -2.79 34.89
CA LYS A 147 -1.20 -2.30 36.02
C LYS A 147 -2.07 -1.92 37.22
N TYR A 148 -3.14 -1.16 37.01
CA TYR A 148 -3.85 -0.47 38.10
C TYR A 148 -5.28 -0.97 38.35
N LEU A 149 -5.96 -1.64 37.43
CA LEU A 149 -7.32 -2.11 37.70
C LEU A 149 -7.31 -3.31 38.66
N LYS A 150 -8.27 -3.34 39.59
CA LYS A 150 -8.55 -4.53 40.42
C LYS A 150 -9.15 -5.63 39.56
N GLU A 151 -8.97 -6.89 39.97
CA GLU A 151 -9.71 -8.00 39.39
C GLU A 151 -11.23 -7.76 39.55
N GLY A 152 -11.98 -7.87 38.45
CA GLY A 152 -13.40 -7.53 38.40
C GLY A 152 -13.71 -6.04 38.46
N GLY A 153 -12.70 -5.17 38.32
CA GLY A 153 -12.91 -3.72 38.12
C GLY A 153 -13.58 -3.42 36.79
N LEU A 154 -14.08 -2.19 36.64
CA LEU A 154 -14.86 -1.78 35.46
C LEU A 154 -14.07 -0.79 34.59
N ILE A 155 -14.30 -0.84 33.28
CA ILE A 155 -13.73 0.11 32.30
C ILE A 155 -14.90 0.82 31.61
N PHE A 156 -14.86 2.14 31.51
CA PHE A 156 -15.88 2.92 30.83
C PHE A 156 -15.25 3.70 29.67
N PRO A 157 -15.59 3.39 28.40
CA PRO A 157 -16.39 2.24 27.93
C PRO A 157 -15.65 0.91 28.03
N ASP A 158 -16.36 -0.22 27.95
CA ASP A 158 -15.75 -1.57 28.00
C ASP A 158 -15.79 -2.31 26.65
N LYS A 159 -16.57 -1.82 25.68
CA LYS A 159 -16.65 -2.41 24.34
C LYS A 159 -16.63 -1.36 23.25
N ALA A 160 -15.92 -1.68 22.17
CA ALA A 160 -15.87 -0.88 20.96
C ALA A 160 -15.90 -1.78 19.73
N SER A 161 -16.52 -1.34 18.64
CA SER A 161 -16.54 -2.11 17.38
C SER A 161 -16.37 -1.21 16.17
N ILE A 162 -15.63 -1.69 15.16
CA ILE A 162 -15.47 -1.01 13.87
C ILE A 162 -16.47 -1.61 12.90
N HIS A 163 -17.16 -0.73 12.16
CA HIS A 163 -18.14 -1.09 11.16
C HIS A 163 -17.78 -0.45 9.83
N ILE A 164 -18.18 -1.12 8.75
CA ILE A 164 -17.92 -0.65 7.39
C ILE A 164 -19.17 -0.75 6.52
N ALA A 165 -19.27 0.14 5.55
CA ALA A 165 -20.21 0.10 4.43
C ALA A 165 -19.54 0.71 3.19
N MET A 166 -20.24 0.74 2.06
CA MET A 166 -19.77 1.41 0.85
C MET A 166 -20.74 2.51 0.44
N ILE A 167 -20.18 3.57 -0.16
CA ILE A 167 -20.91 4.81 -0.44
C ILE A 167 -20.79 5.22 -1.91
N GLU A 168 -21.84 5.87 -2.40
CA GLU A 168 -21.80 6.75 -3.57
C GLU A 168 -21.25 8.10 -3.12
N ASP A 169 -20.27 8.66 -3.84
CA ASP A 169 -19.60 9.90 -3.43
C ASP A 169 -18.92 10.61 -4.63
N ALA A 170 -19.55 10.57 -5.80
CA ALA A 170 -18.97 11.04 -7.07
C ALA A 170 -18.56 12.52 -7.01
N GLU A 171 -19.46 13.38 -6.52
CA GLU A 171 -19.25 14.83 -6.49
C GLU A 171 -18.08 15.21 -5.58
N TYR A 172 -18.00 14.59 -4.39
CA TYR A 172 -16.93 14.88 -3.43
C TYR A 172 -15.59 14.28 -3.86
N LYS A 173 -15.60 13.09 -4.47
CA LYS A 173 -14.41 12.51 -5.10
C LYS A 173 -13.87 13.42 -6.21
N ALA A 174 -14.75 13.96 -7.05
CA ALA A 174 -14.35 14.90 -8.09
C ALA A 174 -13.69 16.16 -7.49
N GLU A 175 -14.26 16.71 -6.42
CA GLU A 175 -13.73 17.91 -5.75
C GLU A 175 -12.38 17.69 -5.05
N LYS A 176 -12.18 16.53 -4.39
CA LYS A 176 -11.01 16.29 -3.54
C LYS A 176 -9.88 15.51 -4.22
N ILE A 177 -10.23 14.63 -5.15
CA ILE A 177 -9.30 13.70 -5.78
C ILE A 177 -9.07 14.09 -7.25
N GLU A 178 -10.13 14.18 -8.05
CA GLU A 178 -10.01 14.39 -9.50
C GLU A 178 -9.63 15.85 -9.84
N PHE A 179 -9.81 16.78 -8.90
CA PHE A 179 -9.28 18.14 -8.97
C PHE A 179 -7.79 18.18 -9.36
N TRP A 180 -6.98 17.24 -8.86
CA TRP A 180 -5.53 17.23 -9.09
C TRP A 180 -5.13 16.85 -10.52
N GLU A 181 -6.02 16.23 -11.29
CA GLU A 181 -5.77 15.85 -12.69
C GLU A 181 -6.48 16.75 -13.71
N ASP A 182 -7.23 17.77 -13.26
CA ASP A 182 -7.95 18.68 -14.16
C ASP A 182 -7.11 19.94 -14.47
N PRO A 183 -6.43 20.01 -15.64
CA PRO A 183 -5.63 21.17 -16.01
C PRO A 183 -6.48 22.44 -16.18
N MET A 184 -7.79 22.35 -16.39
CA MET A 184 -8.65 23.54 -16.46
C MET A 184 -8.86 24.16 -15.08
N GLN A 185 -8.95 23.36 -14.03
CA GLN A 185 -9.05 23.83 -12.64
C GLN A 185 -7.70 24.32 -12.09
N LEU A 186 -6.61 23.76 -12.63
CA LEU A 186 -5.24 24.04 -12.20
C LEU A 186 -4.51 25.04 -13.11
N TYR A 187 -5.25 25.94 -13.75
CA TYR A 187 -4.69 27.06 -14.53
C TYR A 187 -3.73 26.64 -15.66
N GLY A 188 -3.93 25.44 -16.23
CA GLY A 188 -3.13 24.87 -17.31
C GLY A 188 -1.91 24.06 -16.85
N PHE A 189 -1.74 23.84 -15.54
CA PHE A 189 -0.66 23.03 -14.98
C PHE A 189 -1.12 21.61 -14.65
N ASP A 190 -0.23 20.63 -14.84
CA ASP A 190 -0.47 19.23 -14.47
C ASP A 190 -0.02 18.98 -13.02
N TYR A 191 -0.96 18.67 -12.14
CA TYR A 191 -0.71 18.25 -10.75
C TYR A 191 -1.12 16.79 -10.51
N SER A 192 -1.28 15.98 -11.56
CA SER A 192 -1.74 14.59 -11.44
C SER A 192 -0.93 13.73 -10.44
N PRO A 193 0.37 13.96 -10.15
CA PRO A 193 1.06 13.24 -9.08
C PRO A 193 0.44 13.41 -7.68
N PHE A 194 -0.23 14.54 -7.40
CA PHE A 194 -0.95 14.74 -6.12
C PHE A 194 -2.16 13.81 -5.97
N LYS A 195 -2.74 13.33 -7.07
CA LYS A 195 -3.87 12.39 -7.03
C LYS A 195 -3.48 11.09 -6.33
N GLU A 196 -2.26 10.59 -6.53
CA GLU A 196 -1.78 9.36 -5.87
C GLU A 196 -1.70 9.53 -4.35
N ILE A 197 -1.20 10.68 -3.90
CA ILE A 197 -1.12 11.04 -2.48
C ILE A 197 -2.53 11.21 -1.90
N ALA A 198 -3.38 11.97 -2.58
CA ALA A 198 -4.76 12.21 -2.14
C ALA A 198 -5.61 10.93 -2.07
N MET A 199 -5.34 9.95 -2.95
CA MET A 199 -6.01 8.64 -2.94
C MET A 199 -5.50 7.71 -1.84
N ALA A 200 -4.24 7.86 -1.42
CA ALA A 200 -3.66 7.06 -0.35
C ALA A 200 -4.09 7.54 1.04
N GLU A 201 -4.46 8.81 1.19
CA GLU A 201 -4.88 9.41 2.45
C GLU A 201 -6.38 9.21 2.72
N PRO A 202 -6.78 8.54 3.81
CA PRO A 202 -8.17 8.47 4.21
C PRO A 202 -8.71 9.83 4.63
N LEU A 203 -9.93 10.17 4.19
CA LEU A 203 -10.58 11.43 4.57
C LEU A 203 -11.45 11.25 5.81
N VAL A 204 -11.43 12.23 6.71
CA VAL A 204 -12.34 12.27 7.86
C VAL A 204 -13.42 13.31 7.59
N ASP A 205 -14.63 12.85 7.28
CA ASP A 205 -15.75 13.76 7.05
C ASP A 205 -17.12 13.19 7.43
N VAL A 206 -18.12 14.08 7.45
CA VAL A 206 -19.51 13.72 7.69
C VAL A 206 -20.10 13.24 6.38
N VAL A 207 -20.50 11.97 6.35
CA VAL A 207 -21.15 11.37 5.20
C VAL A 207 -22.66 11.37 5.40
N ASP A 208 -23.40 11.82 4.37
CA ASP A 208 -24.85 11.75 4.38
C ASP A 208 -25.30 10.28 4.36
N ASN A 209 -26.25 9.91 5.22
CA ASN A 209 -26.72 8.52 5.27
C ASN A 209 -27.36 8.05 3.95
N GLY A 210 -27.84 8.98 3.13
CA GLY A 210 -28.35 8.71 1.78
C GLY A 210 -27.27 8.26 0.79
N ALA A 211 -25.99 8.55 1.04
CA ALA A 211 -24.86 8.09 0.23
C ALA A 211 -24.57 6.59 0.41
N VAL A 212 -24.98 6.00 1.54
CA VAL A 212 -24.72 4.58 1.86
C VAL A 212 -25.55 3.67 0.94
N CYS A 213 -24.87 2.90 0.08
CA CYS A 213 -25.48 2.07 -0.96
C CYS A 213 -25.33 0.56 -0.70
N THR A 214 -24.77 0.14 0.44
CA THR A 214 -24.70 -1.26 0.86
C THR A 214 -25.30 -1.51 2.24
N SER A 215 -25.46 -2.79 2.62
CA SER A 215 -25.54 -3.19 4.03
C SER A 215 -24.27 -2.73 4.76
N HIS A 216 -24.31 -2.68 6.09
CA HIS A 216 -23.09 -2.55 6.89
C HIS A 216 -22.57 -3.91 7.34
N TYR A 217 -21.30 -3.95 7.73
CA TYR A 217 -20.65 -5.13 8.28
C TYR A 217 -19.85 -4.74 9.52
N LYS A 218 -20.08 -5.42 10.65
CA LYS A 218 -19.26 -5.29 11.85
C LYS A 218 -17.94 -6.01 11.62
N LEU A 219 -16.89 -5.25 11.37
CA LEU A 219 -15.58 -5.77 10.96
C LEU A 219 -14.85 -6.43 12.12
N ILE A 220 -14.84 -5.78 13.28
CA ILE A 220 -14.20 -6.28 14.50
C ILE A 220 -14.86 -5.66 15.74
N GLU A 221 -14.79 -6.36 16.86
CA GLU A 221 -15.22 -5.89 18.18
C GLU A 221 -14.11 -6.17 19.19
N PHE A 222 -13.84 -5.19 20.04
CA PHE A 222 -12.87 -5.25 21.13
C PHE A 222 -13.62 -5.22 22.46
N ASP A 223 -13.35 -6.23 23.30
CA ASP A 223 -13.73 -6.23 24.70
C ASP A 223 -12.51 -5.77 25.53
N LEU A 224 -12.59 -4.55 26.06
CA LEU A 224 -11.48 -3.90 26.76
C LEU A 224 -11.09 -4.63 28.05
N ASN A 225 -11.93 -5.53 28.56
CA ASN A 225 -11.58 -6.35 29.72
C ASN A 225 -10.56 -7.45 29.38
N THR A 226 -10.42 -7.81 28.10
CA THR A 226 -9.64 -9.00 27.69
C THR A 226 -8.67 -8.76 26.53
N VAL A 227 -8.95 -7.79 25.66
CA VAL A 227 -8.13 -7.50 24.47
C VAL A 227 -6.70 -7.14 24.86
N THR A 228 -5.73 -7.63 24.09
CA THR A 228 -4.31 -7.31 24.21
C THR A 228 -3.87 -6.32 23.14
N ILE A 229 -2.77 -5.60 23.38
CA ILE A 229 -2.19 -4.65 22.40
C ILE A 229 -1.91 -5.35 21.06
N ALA A 230 -1.44 -6.61 21.10
CA ALA A 230 -1.16 -7.40 19.89
C ALA A 230 -2.41 -7.68 19.04
N GLU A 231 -3.59 -7.74 19.64
CA GLU A 231 -4.86 -7.97 18.94
C GLU A 231 -5.44 -6.72 18.28
N LEU A 232 -4.88 -5.54 18.57
CA LEU A 232 -5.24 -4.28 17.90
C LEU A 232 -4.72 -4.23 16.46
N ALA A 233 -3.68 -5.01 16.13
CA ALA A 233 -3.29 -5.30 14.76
C ALA A 233 -4.13 -6.48 14.23
N PHE A 234 -4.93 -6.24 13.20
CA PHE A 234 -5.88 -7.24 12.70
C PHE A 234 -5.97 -7.27 11.18
N ALA A 235 -6.42 -8.41 10.66
CA ALA A 235 -6.89 -8.59 9.29
C ALA A 235 -8.23 -9.33 9.33
N ARG A 236 -9.25 -8.80 8.67
CA ARG A 236 -10.62 -9.34 8.69
C ARG A 236 -11.24 -9.32 7.31
N ASP A 237 -11.88 -10.41 6.95
CA ASP A 237 -12.72 -10.49 5.75
C ASP A 237 -14.07 -9.83 6.01
N PHE A 238 -14.67 -9.27 4.97
CA PHE A 238 -15.99 -8.68 5.02
C PHE A 238 -16.85 -9.04 3.81
N LYS A 239 -18.17 -8.88 3.99
CA LYS A 239 -19.16 -9.09 2.94
C LYS A 239 -20.26 -8.03 3.05
N LEU A 240 -20.43 -7.25 1.99
CA LEU A 240 -21.42 -6.18 1.89
C LEU A 240 -22.39 -6.52 0.74
N THR A 241 -23.67 -6.23 0.95
CA THR A 241 -24.71 -6.44 -0.07
C THR A 241 -25.21 -5.08 -0.56
N ALA A 242 -25.20 -4.84 -1.86
CA ALA A 242 -25.76 -3.63 -2.46
C ALA A 242 -27.27 -3.53 -2.16
N THR A 243 -27.70 -2.40 -1.62
CA THR A 243 -29.10 -2.17 -1.22
C THR A 243 -29.93 -1.54 -2.33
N ARG A 244 -29.27 -0.92 -3.30
CA ARG A 244 -29.84 -0.31 -4.51
C ARG A 244 -28.88 -0.42 -5.68
N ASP A 245 -29.39 -0.12 -6.88
CA ASP A 245 -28.55 0.05 -8.06
C ASP A 245 -27.85 1.39 -7.94
N ASP A 246 -26.52 1.41 -7.99
CA ASP A 246 -25.72 2.61 -7.78
C ASP A 246 -24.26 2.43 -8.23
N THR A 247 -23.45 3.48 -8.10
CA THR A 247 -21.99 3.44 -8.29
C THR A 247 -21.27 3.69 -6.95
N ILE A 248 -20.48 2.71 -6.51
CA ILE A 248 -19.67 2.80 -5.28
C ILE A 248 -18.36 3.54 -5.57
N HIS A 249 -18.01 4.50 -4.73
CA HIS A 249 -16.79 5.32 -4.85
C HIS A 249 -15.79 5.09 -3.72
N ALA A 250 -16.27 4.74 -2.53
CA ALA A 250 -15.44 4.58 -1.33
C ALA A 250 -16.00 3.53 -0.37
N LEU A 251 -15.11 3.02 0.49
CA LEU A 251 -15.48 2.32 1.72
C LEU A 251 -15.58 3.34 2.86
N LEU A 252 -16.70 3.32 3.56
CA LEU A 252 -16.96 4.13 4.74
C LEU A 252 -16.71 3.29 5.98
N ALA A 253 -15.98 3.82 6.95
CA ALA A 253 -15.78 3.21 8.26
C ALA A 253 -16.20 4.13 9.41
N TRP A 254 -16.77 3.53 10.45
CA TRP A 254 -17.12 4.20 11.70
C TRP A 254 -17.01 3.21 12.86
N PHE A 255 -17.34 3.65 14.06
CA PHE A 255 -17.32 2.79 15.24
C PHE A 255 -18.52 3.00 16.16
N ASP A 256 -18.82 1.96 16.92
CA ASP A 256 -19.83 1.96 17.97
C ASP A 256 -19.18 1.68 19.32
N ILE A 257 -19.66 2.34 20.36
CA ILE A 257 -19.16 2.25 21.74
C ILE A 257 -20.29 1.81 22.66
N ALA A 258 -20.00 0.86 23.55
CA ALA A 258 -20.91 0.44 24.62
C ALA A 258 -20.22 0.54 25.99
N PHE A 259 -21.02 0.89 27.00
CA PHE A 259 -20.59 1.03 28.38
C PHE A 259 -21.09 -0.12 29.25
N PRO A 260 -20.35 -0.52 30.30
CA PRO A 260 -20.76 -1.60 31.17
C PRO A 260 -21.97 -1.18 32.01
N SER A 261 -22.84 -2.14 32.31
CA SER A 261 -23.98 -1.97 33.19
C SER A 261 -24.38 -3.30 33.82
N ASP A 262 -24.78 -3.26 35.10
CA ASP A 262 -25.37 -4.42 35.80
C ASP A 262 -26.90 -4.50 35.64
N SER A 263 -27.48 -3.58 34.87
CA SER A 263 -28.92 -3.53 34.58
C SER A 263 -29.22 -3.12 33.14
N GLU A 264 -30.29 -3.66 32.55
CA GLU A 264 -30.70 -3.28 31.19
C GLU A 264 -31.00 -1.77 31.06
N LYS A 265 -31.54 -1.16 32.12
CA LYS A 265 -31.86 0.28 32.14
C LYS A 265 -30.61 1.18 32.19
N GLY A 266 -29.48 0.62 32.65
CA GLY A 266 -28.20 1.31 32.75
C GLY A 266 -27.34 1.20 31.50
N ILE A 267 -27.72 0.39 30.51
CA ILE A 267 -26.99 0.27 29.23
C ILE A 267 -27.00 1.62 28.52
N VAL A 268 -25.82 2.03 28.06
CA VAL A 268 -25.59 3.21 27.25
C VAL A 268 -24.65 2.80 26.13
N GLU A 269 -24.98 3.25 24.92
CA GLU A 269 -24.19 3.04 23.71
C GLU A 269 -24.33 4.27 22.82
N PHE A 270 -23.35 4.49 21.94
CA PHE A 270 -23.46 5.46 20.86
C PHE A 270 -22.72 4.97 19.61
N SER A 271 -23.12 5.48 18.46
CA SER A 271 -22.51 5.20 17.16
C SER A 271 -21.98 6.49 16.55
N THR A 272 -20.88 6.38 15.81
CA THR A 272 -20.35 7.45 14.96
C THR A 272 -20.75 7.26 13.49
N GLY A 273 -21.61 6.29 13.17
CA GLY A 273 -22.01 6.03 11.78
C GLY A 273 -22.84 7.14 11.16
N ALA A 274 -22.86 7.21 9.82
CA ALA A 274 -23.63 8.20 9.05
C ALA A 274 -25.14 8.19 9.37
N HIS A 275 -25.67 7.05 9.82
CA HIS A 275 -27.05 6.88 10.26
C HIS A 275 -27.36 7.49 11.63
N ALA A 276 -26.33 7.87 12.39
CA ALA A 276 -26.42 8.36 13.76
C ALA A 276 -26.33 9.90 13.82
N THR A 277 -26.49 10.43 15.03
CA THR A 277 -26.32 11.88 15.27
C THR A 277 -24.84 12.23 15.16
N TYR A 278 -24.54 13.44 14.62
CA TYR A 278 -23.19 13.96 14.48
C TYR A 278 -22.34 13.80 15.76
N THR A 279 -21.09 13.37 15.54
CA THR A 279 -20.00 13.36 16.52
C THR A 279 -18.77 13.98 15.88
N HIS A 280 -17.82 14.49 16.68
CA HIS A 280 -16.62 15.13 16.15
C HIS A 280 -15.68 14.16 15.41
N TRP A 281 -15.77 12.85 15.67
CA TRP A 281 -15.04 11.84 14.92
C TRP A 281 -15.50 11.70 13.47
N LYS A 282 -16.75 12.11 13.20
CA LYS A 282 -17.40 11.92 11.91
C LYS A 282 -17.26 10.45 11.45
N GLN A 283 -16.87 10.22 10.19
CA GLN A 283 -16.53 8.91 9.65
C GLN A 283 -15.21 8.97 8.87
N THR A 284 -14.59 7.83 8.63
CA THR A 284 -13.37 7.71 7.81
C THR A 284 -13.72 7.12 6.45
N VAL A 285 -13.34 7.80 5.37
CA VAL A 285 -13.64 7.48 3.97
C VAL A 285 -12.36 7.01 3.28
N PHE A 286 -12.41 5.80 2.74
CA PHE A 286 -11.34 5.18 1.95
C PHE A 286 -11.77 5.10 0.49
N TYR A 287 -11.31 6.05 -0.33
CA TYR A 287 -11.67 6.06 -1.75
C TYR A 287 -11.09 4.85 -2.49
N LEU A 288 -11.91 4.28 -3.36
CA LEU A 288 -11.48 3.23 -4.27
C LEU A 288 -10.81 3.88 -5.49
N PRO A 289 -9.66 3.37 -5.96
CA PRO A 289 -9.04 3.79 -7.22
C PRO A 289 -10.03 3.74 -8.39
N GLU A 290 -10.88 2.70 -8.40
CA GLU A 290 -11.93 2.51 -9.39
C GLU A 290 -13.29 2.41 -8.71
N THR A 291 -14.31 2.99 -9.35
CA THR A 291 -15.68 2.90 -8.90
C THR A 291 -16.29 1.54 -9.24
N LEU A 292 -17.29 1.10 -8.46
CA LEU A 292 -17.97 -0.17 -8.70
C LEU A 292 -19.45 0.07 -9.03
N ASP A 293 -19.86 -0.23 -10.25
CA ASP A 293 -21.27 -0.23 -10.62
C ASP A 293 -21.94 -1.49 -10.08
N VAL A 294 -22.90 -1.30 -9.17
CA VAL A 294 -23.58 -2.39 -8.47
C VAL A 294 -25.07 -2.38 -8.78
N LYS A 295 -25.67 -3.59 -8.79
CA LYS A 295 -27.11 -3.77 -8.74
C LYS A 295 -27.53 -4.24 -7.36
N ARG A 296 -28.76 -3.90 -6.98
CA ARG A 296 -29.38 -4.33 -5.75
C ARG A 296 -29.28 -5.85 -5.59
N GLY A 297 -28.79 -6.27 -4.44
CA GLY A 297 -28.61 -7.68 -4.07
C GLY A 297 -27.27 -8.28 -4.46
N GLU A 298 -26.43 -7.56 -5.23
CA GLU A 298 -25.08 -8.02 -5.52
C GLU A 298 -24.18 -7.90 -4.28
N ILE A 299 -23.15 -8.74 -4.25
CA ILE A 299 -22.30 -8.96 -3.09
C ILE A 299 -20.89 -8.48 -3.40
N ILE A 300 -20.38 -7.59 -2.57
CA ILE A 300 -18.97 -7.21 -2.51
C ILE A 300 -18.33 -7.97 -1.36
N SER A 301 -17.26 -8.72 -1.62
CA SER A 301 -16.45 -9.39 -0.59
C SER A 301 -15.06 -8.77 -0.56
N GLY A 302 -14.36 -8.84 0.56
CA GLY A 302 -13.02 -8.28 0.65
C GLY A 302 -12.36 -8.56 1.99
N SER A 303 -11.19 -7.95 2.21
CA SER A 303 -10.46 -7.98 3.46
C SER A 303 -9.92 -6.60 3.80
N LEU A 304 -9.97 -6.22 5.07
CA LEU A 304 -9.32 -5.02 5.61
C LEU A 304 -8.32 -5.44 6.67
N ALA A 305 -7.08 -4.94 6.56
CA ALA A 305 -6.06 -5.06 7.58
C ALA A 305 -5.68 -3.69 8.14
N CYS A 306 -5.39 -3.64 9.43
CA CYS A 306 -4.99 -2.47 10.18
C CYS A 306 -3.87 -2.85 11.15
N GLN A 307 -2.81 -2.06 11.19
CA GLN A 307 -1.73 -2.19 12.16
C GLN A 307 -1.09 -0.82 12.44
N PRO A 308 -0.46 -0.63 13.61
CA PRO A 308 0.37 0.56 13.85
C PRO A 308 1.51 0.68 12.84
N ASN A 309 1.81 1.89 12.40
CA ASN A 309 2.93 2.14 11.48
C ASN A 309 4.28 1.85 12.16
N THR A 310 5.20 1.27 11.40
CA THR A 310 6.51 0.82 11.92
C THR A 310 7.49 1.93 12.28
N ILE A 311 7.29 3.15 11.74
CA ILE A 311 8.11 4.34 12.00
C ILE A 311 7.47 5.19 13.11
N ASN A 312 6.16 5.42 13.02
CA ASN A 312 5.38 6.17 14.00
C ASN A 312 4.18 5.35 14.47
N ASN A 313 4.27 4.73 15.65
CA ASN A 313 3.21 3.85 16.18
C ASN A 313 1.87 4.54 16.51
N ARG A 314 1.79 5.88 16.42
CA ARG A 314 0.53 6.62 16.51
C ARG A 314 -0.21 6.74 15.18
N GLU A 315 0.46 6.44 14.07
CA GLU A 315 -0.14 6.33 12.74
C GLU A 315 -0.57 4.89 12.47
N LEU A 316 -1.48 4.71 11.51
CA LEU A 316 -2.01 3.42 11.12
C LEU A 316 -1.68 3.10 9.66
N ASP A 317 -1.18 1.89 9.42
CA ASP A 317 -1.09 1.30 8.09
C ASP A 317 -2.39 0.51 7.83
N ILE A 318 -3.13 0.93 6.80
CA ILE A 318 -4.37 0.28 6.37
C ILE A 318 -4.18 -0.39 5.02
N GLU A 319 -4.55 -1.66 4.91
CA GLU A 319 -4.59 -2.39 3.64
C GLU A 319 -6.03 -2.83 3.34
N LEU A 320 -6.57 -2.37 2.21
CA LEU A 320 -7.89 -2.75 1.72
C LEU A 320 -7.79 -3.60 0.45
N ARG A 321 -8.43 -4.77 0.47
CA ARG A 321 -8.58 -5.66 -0.71
C ARG A 321 -10.06 -5.99 -0.89
N TRP A 322 -10.54 -6.09 -2.13
CA TRP A 322 -11.93 -6.46 -2.43
C TRP A 322 -12.01 -7.35 -3.69
N ASP A 323 -13.14 -8.05 -3.84
CA ASP A 323 -13.58 -8.85 -4.99
C ASP A 323 -15.11 -8.67 -5.16
N PHE A 324 -15.56 -8.41 -6.39
CA PHE A 324 -16.94 -8.04 -6.74
C PHE A 324 -17.36 -8.56 -8.13
N ARG A 325 -18.09 -9.66 -8.22
CA ARG A 325 -18.56 -10.17 -9.52
C ARG A 325 -20.01 -9.77 -9.78
N ALA A 326 -20.22 -8.90 -10.77
CA ALA A 326 -21.55 -8.53 -11.23
C ALA A 326 -22.33 -9.75 -11.75
N SER A 327 -23.62 -9.81 -11.43
CA SER A 327 -24.54 -10.88 -11.78
C SER A 327 -24.94 -10.80 -13.26
N GLY A 328 -24.73 -11.90 -14.00
CA GLY A 328 -25.02 -11.99 -15.44
C GLY A 328 -23.83 -11.71 -16.36
N ASP A 329 -22.65 -11.47 -15.78
CA ASP A 329 -21.40 -11.36 -16.52
C ASP A 329 -20.66 -12.71 -16.42
N ASN A 330 -20.61 -13.47 -17.52
CA ASN A 330 -19.71 -14.63 -17.65
C ASN A 330 -18.24 -14.18 -17.68
N ASP A 331 -18.01 -12.89 -17.87
CA ASP A 331 -16.73 -12.23 -17.70
C ASP A 331 -16.73 -11.59 -16.31
N SER A 332 -15.82 -12.01 -15.43
CA SER A 332 -15.58 -11.24 -14.24
C SER A 332 -15.19 -9.82 -14.66
N ARG A 333 -15.99 -8.81 -14.28
CA ARG A 333 -15.54 -7.39 -14.28
C ARG A 333 -14.36 -7.14 -13.34
N TRP A 334 -13.81 -8.20 -12.77
CA TRP A 334 -12.43 -8.32 -12.34
C TRP A 334 -11.57 -8.88 -13.45
N LYS A 335 -10.83 -7.99 -14.10
CA LYS A 335 -9.38 -8.15 -14.17
C LYS A 335 -8.82 -6.76 -13.95
N ASN A 336 -8.27 -6.54 -12.74
CA ASN A 336 -7.29 -5.50 -12.41
C ASN A 336 -7.04 -4.49 -13.53
N LYS A 337 -7.66 -3.32 -13.52
CA LYS A 337 -7.22 -2.25 -14.44
C LYS A 337 -5.77 -1.87 -14.10
N PHE A 338 -5.36 -1.97 -12.83
CA PHE A 338 -3.94 -1.92 -12.41
C PHE A 338 -3.00 -2.98 -13.02
N TYR A 339 -3.54 -4.03 -13.66
CA TYR A 339 -2.73 -5.04 -14.38
C TYR A 339 -3.15 -5.19 -15.86
N GLY A 340 -3.95 -4.25 -16.37
CA GLY A 340 -4.29 -4.16 -17.77
C GLY A 340 -3.33 -3.23 -18.50
N VAL A 341 -3.21 -3.39 -19.83
CA VAL A 341 -2.36 -2.52 -20.65
C VAL A 341 -2.72 -1.04 -20.46
N ASP A 342 -4.02 -0.72 -20.36
CA ASP A 342 -4.49 0.65 -20.19
C ASP A 342 -4.31 1.21 -18.77
N GLY A 343 -4.23 0.38 -17.73
CA GLY A 343 -4.00 0.90 -16.37
C GLY A 343 -2.54 0.87 -15.92
N ILE A 344 -1.65 0.22 -16.68
CA ILE A 344 -0.20 0.29 -16.44
C ILE A 344 0.47 1.25 -17.42
N THR A 345 0.05 1.29 -18.69
CA THR A 345 0.86 1.88 -19.78
C THR A 345 0.14 2.89 -20.68
N ARG A 346 -1.10 3.30 -20.37
CA ARG A 346 -1.88 4.24 -21.21
C ARG A 346 -1.21 5.59 -21.40
N ASP A 347 -0.56 6.08 -20.35
CA ASP A 347 0.05 7.41 -20.31
C ASP A 347 1.59 7.33 -20.20
N ILE A 348 2.16 6.16 -20.49
CA ILE A 348 3.58 5.87 -20.33
C ILE A 348 4.33 6.03 -21.66
N VAL A 349 5.38 6.85 -21.65
CA VAL A 349 6.34 6.91 -22.75
C VAL A 349 7.23 5.68 -22.68
N VAL A 350 7.23 4.89 -23.75
CA VAL A 350 8.08 3.71 -23.88
C VAL A 350 9.55 4.12 -24.00
N LYS A 351 10.42 3.54 -23.18
CA LYS A 351 11.85 3.84 -23.10
C LYS A 351 12.66 2.58 -23.41
N GLY A 352 13.72 2.74 -24.21
CA GLY A 352 14.72 1.70 -24.52
C GLY A 352 15.59 1.36 -23.30
N VAL A 353 14.96 0.96 -22.20
CA VAL A 353 15.58 0.73 -20.90
C VAL A 353 15.32 -0.69 -20.45
N HIS A 354 16.38 -1.30 -19.92
CA HIS A 354 16.36 -2.61 -19.28
C HIS A 354 16.36 -2.46 -17.77
N SER A 355 15.28 -2.92 -17.15
CA SER A 355 15.09 -2.99 -15.70
C SER A 355 15.80 -4.21 -15.13
N HIS A 356 17.04 -3.99 -14.71
CA HIS A 356 17.88 -5.01 -14.11
C HIS A 356 17.52 -5.22 -12.63
N ASN A 357 17.74 -6.44 -12.11
CA ASN A 357 17.50 -6.82 -10.72
C ASN A 357 16.06 -6.51 -10.22
N ASP A 358 15.06 -6.60 -11.10
CA ASP A 358 13.70 -6.17 -10.79
C ASP A 358 13.00 -7.01 -9.72
N TYR A 359 13.47 -8.23 -9.51
CA TYR A 359 13.00 -9.19 -8.50
C TYR A 359 13.22 -8.75 -7.05
N TRP A 360 14.05 -7.74 -6.76
CA TRP A 360 14.11 -7.11 -5.42
C TRP A 360 12.86 -6.26 -5.12
N ARG A 361 12.07 -5.92 -6.16
CA ARG A 361 10.88 -5.09 -6.04
C ARG A 361 9.67 -5.96 -5.75
N LYS A 362 8.67 -5.38 -5.06
CA LYS A 362 7.44 -6.09 -4.70
C LYS A 362 6.65 -6.55 -5.95
N ARG A 363 6.73 -5.82 -7.07
CA ARG A 363 6.04 -6.16 -8.32
C ARG A 363 6.98 -5.98 -9.54
N PRO A 364 7.97 -6.85 -9.73
CA PRO A 364 9.09 -6.67 -10.67
C PRO A 364 8.68 -6.21 -12.07
N LEU A 365 7.82 -7.00 -12.73
CA LEU A 365 7.28 -6.71 -14.06
C LEU A 365 6.44 -5.42 -14.09
N ILE A 366 5.59 -5.18 -13.09
CA ILE A 366 4.61 -4.09 -13.13
C ILE A 366 5.31 -2.75 -12.90
N ASP A 367 6.22 -2.70 -11.94
CA ASP A 367 6.96 -1.49 -11.59
C ASP A 367 7.88 -1.06 -12.75
N ALA A 368 8.42 -2.01 -13.54
CA ALA A 368 9.20 -1.72 -14.74
C ALA A 368 8.33 -1.19 -15.89
N LEU A 369 7.18 -1.82 -16.16
CA LEU A 369 6.25 -1.38 -17.20
C LEU A 369 5.66 0.01 -16.89
N SER A 370 5.41 0.33 -15.62
CA SER A 370 4.83 1.62 -15.21
C SER A 370 5.76 2.81 -15.40
N VAL A 371 7.06 2.59 -15.63
CA VAL A 371 8.02 3.66 -15.97
C VAL A 371 8.50 3.58 -17.43
N GLY A 372 7.89 2.70 -18.22
CA GLY A 372 8.13 2.58 -19.65
C GLY A 372 9.29 1.68 -20.06
N CYS A 373 9.88 0.90 -19.14
CA CYS A 373 10.96 -0.03 -19.48
C CYS A 373 10.45 -1.14 -20.43
N VAL A 374 11.07 -1.27 -21.60
CA VAL A 374 10.75 -2.33 -22.58
C VAL A 374 11.43 -3.65 -22.30
N SER A 375 12.29 -3.72 -21.29
CA SER A 375 13.02 -4.94 -20.95
C SER A 375 13.12 -5.15 -19.44
N VAL A 376 12.98 -6.42 -19.03
CA VAL A 376 13.01 -6.89 -17.63
C VAL A 376 13.82 -8.19 -17.55
N GLU A 377 14.31 -8.56 -16.36
CA GLU A 377 15.16 -9.74 -16.15
C GLU A 377 14.66 -10.61 -15.01
N ALA A 378 14.57 -11.92 -15.21
CA ALA A 378 14.24 -12.90 -14.18
C ALA A 378 15.42 -13.83 -13.92
N ASP A 379 15.95 -13.82 -12.70
CA ASP A 379 16.95 -14.78 -12.22
C ASP A 379 16.30 -16.11 -11.86
N VAL A 380 16.45 -17.13 -12.70
CA VAL A 380 15.72 -18.39 -12.58
C VAL A 380 16.56 -19.57 -12.09
N TRP A 381 15.94 -20.38 -11.24
CA TRP A 381 16.52 -21.56 -10.60
C TRP A 381 15.59 -22.77 -10.80
N TRP A 382 16.16 -23.91 -11.17
CA TRP A 382 15.43 -25.17 -11.20
C TRP A 382 16.31 -26.31 -10.71
N ASP A 383 15.81 -27.07 -9.74
CA ASP A 383 16.50 -28.21 -9.12
C ASP A 383 15.87 -29.57 -9.47
N GLY A 384 14.77 -29.57 -10.24
CA GLY A 384 14.06 -30.77 -10.67
C GLY A 384 13.24 -31.49 -9.59
N MET A 385 13.15 -30.97 -8.35
CA MET A 385 12.55 -31.70 -7.23
C MET A 385 11.02 -31.64 -7.20
N ASP A 386 10.44 -30.45 -7.41
CA ASP A 386 8.99 -30.22 -7.37
C ASP A 386 8.38 -29.80 -8.72
N GLY A 387 9.23 -29.60 -9.73
CA GLY A 387 8.84 -29.24 -11.09
C GLY A 387 8.64 -27.76 -11.34
N GLU A 388 8.83 -26.88 -10.35
CA GLU A 388 8.64 -25.43 -10.47
C GLU A 388 9.96 -24.72 -10.80
N VAL A 389 9.90 -23.67 -11.63
CA VAL A 389 11.04 -22.76 -11.84
C VAL A 389 10.91 -21.58 -10.90
N TYR A 390 11.84 -21.45 -9.95
CA TYR A 390 11.84 -20.39 -8.95
C TYR A 390 12.59 -19.15 -9.43
N VAL A 391 12.23 -17.98 -8.89
CA VAL A 391 12.91 -16.71 -9.15
C VAL A 391 13.62 -16.22 -7.88
N GLY A 392 14.88 -15.79 -7.99
CA GLY A 392 15.60 -15.13 -6.90
C GLY A 392 17.07 -14.88 -7.17
N HIS A 393 17.67 -13.92 -6.46
CA HIS A 393 19.09 -13.54 -6.66
C HIS A 393 20.09 -14.66 -6.30
N SER A 394 19.74 -15.47 -5.31
CA SER A 394 20.57 -16.55 -4.80
C SER A 394 19.70 -17.72 -4.37
N ALA A 395 20.29 -18.91 -4.28
CA ALA A 395 19.59 -20.10 -3.77
C ALA A 395 18.97 -19.90 -2.37
N LEU A 396 19.52 -19.00 -1.54
CA LEU A 396 18.98 -18.69 -0.21
C LEU A 396 17.73 -17.79 -0.23
N ALA A 397 17.51 -17.07 -1.34
CA ALA A 397 16.40 -16.14 -1.50
C ALA A 397 15.17 -16.79 -2.16
N LEU A 398 15.22 -18.09 -2.44
CA LEU A 398 14.11 -18.80 -3.08
C LEU A 398 12.97 -19.03 -2.08
N GLU A 399 11.80 -18.54 -2.44
CA GLU A 399 10.59 -18.66 -1.62
C GLU A 399 9.49 -19.43 -2.35
N LYS A 400 8.74 -20.23 -1.59
CA LYS A 400 7.61 -20.99 -2.14
C LYS A 400 6.54 -20.03 -2.66
N GLY A 401 6.28 -20.08 -3.96
CA GLY A 401 5.28 -19.24 -4.64
C GLY A 401 5.83 -18.03 -5.38
N ASN A 402 7.15 -17.83 -5.39
CA ASN A 402 7.87 -16.88 -6.27
C ASN A 402 8.43 -17.63 -7.48
N THR A 403 7.53 -18.06 -8.38
CA THR A 403 7.88 -18.85 -9.56
C THR A 403 7.88 -18.00 -10.83
N PHE A 404 8.69 -18.38 -11.83
CA PHE A 404 8.82 -17.65 -13.10
C PHE A 404 7.46 -17.50 -13.77
N LYS A 405 6.71 -18.60 -13.87
CA LYS A 405 5.33 -18.61 -14.36
C LYS A 405 4.43 -17.58 -13.68
N LYS A 406 4.38 -17.57 -12.34
CA LYS A 406 3.46 -16.71 -11.58
C LYS A 406 3.90 -15.24 -11.56
N MET A 407 5.21 -14.99 -11.49
CA MET A 407 5.74 -13.63 -11.37
C MET A 407 5.75 -12.89 -12.71
N TYR A 408 6.04 -13.59 -13.82
CA TYR A 408 6.18 -12.99 -15.15
C TYR A 408 5.14 -13.52 -16.13
N VAL A 409 5.19 -14.81 -16.47
CA VAL A 409 4.42 -15.37 -17.61
C VAL A 409 2.92 -15.14 -17.49
N ASP A 410 2.32 -15.51 -16.35
CA ASP A 410 0.87 -15.39 -16.12
C ASP A 410 0.42 -13.92 -16.12
N LYS A 411 1.28 -13.01 -15.64
CA LYS A 411 1.01 -11.57 -15.64
C LYS A 411 1.06 -10.99 -17.05
N ILE A 412 2.07 -11.37 -17.83
CA ILE A 412 2.20 -10.98 -19.24
C ILE A 412 0.99 -11.49 -20.05
N ILE A 413 0.63 -12.77 -19.90
CA ILE A 413 -0.57 -13.34 -20.53
C ILE A 413 -1.82 -12.53 -20.19
N LYS A 414 -1.98 -12.15 -18.91
CA LYS A 414 -3.10 -11.34 -18.46
C LYS A 414 -3.15 -9.97 -19.16
N ILE A 415 -2.01 -9.26 -19.20
CA ILE A 415 -1.88 -7.97 -19.89
C ILE A 415 -2.21 -8.10 -21.38
N LEU A 416 -1.65 -9.10 -22.06
CA LEU A 416 -1.83 -9.29 -23.51
C LEU A 416 -3.25 -9.71 -23.89
N ARG A 417 -3.89 -10.61 -23.13
CA ARG A 417 -5.31 -10.95 -23.32
C ARG A 417 -6.18 -9.70 -23.21
N GLU A 418 -5.87 -8.83 -22.25
CA GLU A 418 -6.62 -7.60 -22.05
C GLU A 418 -6.42 -6.60 -23.18
N ALA A 419 -5.17 -6.36 -23.59
CA ALA A 419 -4.83 -5.50 -24.72
C ALA A 419 -5.52 -5.92 -26.03
N ASN A 420 -5.81 -7.22 -26.16
CA ASN A 420 -6.41 -7.82 -27.36
C ASN A 420 -7.88 -8.25 -27.17
N ARG A 421 -8.58 -7.74 -26.13
CA ARG A 421 -10.00 -8.09 -25.86
C ARG A 421 -10.97 -7.66 -26.95
N LYS A 422 -10.67 -6.58 -27.69
CA LYS A 422 -11.50 -6.08 -28.78
C LYS A 422 -10.84 -6.41 -30.13
N PRO A 423 -11.61 -6.73 -31.18
CA PRO A 423 -11.08 -6.86 -32.53
C PRO A 423 -10.39 -5.56 -32.93
N LEU A 424 -9.11 -5.64 -33.31
CA LEU A 424 -8.34 -4.49 -33.75
C LEU A 424 -8.95 -3.91 -35.02
N ILE A 425 -9.21 -2.60 -35.04
CA ILE A 425 -9.64 -1.88 -36.24
C ILE A 425 -8.38 -1.62 -37.09
N GLY A 426 -7.99 -2.59 -37.94
CA GLY A 426 -6.78 -2.49 -38.77
C GLY A 426 -6.14 -3.84 -39.11
N ASN A 427 -4.94 -3.82 -39.71
CA ASN A 427 -4.20 -4.95 -40.33
C ASN A 427 -3.78 -6.11 -39.38
N GLY A 428 -4.66 -6.60 -38.49
CA GLY A 428 -4.50 -7.91 -37.84
C GLY A 428 -3.32 -8.09 -36.86
N HIS A 429 -2.55 -7.05 -36.54
CA HIS A 429 -1.42 -7.12 -35.62
C HIS A 429 -1.86 -7.06 -34.15
N ARG A 430 -1.64 -8.14 -33.39
CA ARG A 430 -1.93 -8.19 -31.95
C ARG A 430 -1.19 -7.09 -31.19
N ALA A 431 -1.87 -6.42 -30.27
CA ALA A 431 -1.30 -5.41 -29.38
C ALA A 431 -0.35 -6.06 -28.35
N GLY A 432 0.76 -5.38 -28.08
CA GLY A 432 1.73 -5.71 -27.04
C GLY A 432 1.33 -5.20 -25.65
N VAL A 433 2.31 -5.10 -24.75
CA VAL A 433 2.09 -4.71 -23.35
C VAL A 433 2.10 -3.21 -23.10
N PHE A 434 2.26 -2.38 -24.14
CA PHE A 434 2.27 -0.92 -24.06
C PHE A 434 1.12 -0.31 -24.86
N ALA A 435 0.23 0.45 -24.20
CA ALA A 435 -0.92 1.07 -24.84
C ALA A 435 -0.52 2.24 -25.77
N THR A 436 0.50 3.02 -25.38
CA THR A 436 1.05 4.13 -26.18
C THR A 436 1.82 3.65 -27.41
N ASN A 437 2.39 2.44 -27.37
CA ASN A 437 3.08 1.81 -28.49
C ASN A 437 2.77 0.30 -28.56
N PRO A 438 1.59 -0.08 -29.10
CA PRO A 438 1.15 -1.48 -29.13
C PRO A 438 2.04 -2.42 -29.97
N GLY A 439 2.93 -1.88 -30.81
CA GLY A 439 3.89 -2.67 -31.59
C GLY A 439 5.20 -2.98 -30.85
N GLN A 440 5.45 -2.32 -29.71
CA GLN A 440 6.67 -2.52 -28.94
C GLN A 440 6.68 -3.91 -28.29
N THR A 441 7.74 -4.68 -28.57
CA THR A 441 7.98 -5.96 -27.90
C THR A 441 8.51 -5.75 -26.48
N LEU A 442 8.07 -6.58 -25.54
CA LEU A 442 8.67 -6.72 -24.22
C LEU A 442 9.82 -7.73 -24.29
N PHE A 443 11.03 -7.32 -23.97
CA PHE A 443 12.19 -8.21 -23.85
C PHE A 443 12.27 -8.78 -22.43
N LEU A 444 11.90 -10.05 -22.27
CA LEU A 444 12.03 -10.78 -21.01
C LEU A 444 13.34 -11.58 -21.02
N PHE A 445 14.34 -11.05 -20.32
CA PHE A 445 15.59 -11.75 -20.05
C PHE A 445 15.36 -12.80 -18.95
N VAL A 446 15.92 -13.99 -19.15
CA VAL A 446 15.78 -15.11 -18.25
C VAL A 446 17.19 -15.63 -17.94
N ASP A 447 17.73 -15.24 -16.79
CA ASP A 447 19.11 -15.58 -16.40
C ASP A 447 19.16 -16.93 -15.70
N PHE A 448 19.86 -17.88 -16.33
CA PHE A 448 19.92 -19.27 -15.88
C PHE A 448 20.99 -19.43 -14.79
N LYS A 449 20.56 -19.52 -13.53
CA LYS A 449 21.46 -19.69 -12.38
C LYS A 449 21.82 -21.15 -12.08
N THR A 450 21.14 -22.09 -12.73
CA THR A 450 21.33 -23.56 -12.60
C THR A 450 21.68 -24.19 -13.95
N ASP A 451 21.69 -25.52 -14.07
CA ASP A 451 22.06 -26.22 -15.30
C ASP A 451 21.18 -25.80 -16.50
N GLY A 452 21.82 -25.22 -17.52
CA GLY A 452 21.10 -24.60 -18.63
C GLY A 452 20.43 -25.57 -19.60
N HIS A 453 20.98 -26.78 -19.79
CA HIS A 453 20.38 -27.79 -20.68
C HIS A 453 19.00 -28.21 -20.18
N ALA A 454 18.91 -28.50 -18.88
CA ALA A 454 17.66 -28.90 -18.26
C ALA A 454 16.67 -27.72 -18.19
N LEU A 455 17.15 -26.54 -17.79
CA LEU A 455 16.34 -25.34 -17.60
C LEU A 455 15.76 -24.78 -18.90
N TYR A 456 16.50 -24.87 -20.03
CA TYR A 456 16.01 -24.39 -21.33
C TYR A 456 14.67 -25.03 -21.71
N GLY A 457 14.60 -26.37 -21.61
CA GLY A 457 13.37 -27.10 -21.91
C GLY A 457 12.20 -26.71 -21.00
N LYS A 458 12.48 -26.40 -19.73
CA LYS A 458 11.46 -25.92 -18.79
C LYS A 458 10.98 -24.51 -19.07
N ILE A 459 11.86 -23.60 -19.44
CA ILE A 459 11.44 -22.25 -19.85
C ILE A 459 10.56 -22.31 -21.10
N VAL A 460 10.94 -23.13 -22.10
CA VAL A 460 10.10 -23.38 -23.29
C VAL A 460 8.71 -23.93 -22.90
N GLU A 461 8.64 -24.82 -21.89
CA GLU A 461 7.38 -25.33 -21.36
C GLU A 461 6.55 -24.24 -20.66
N GLU A 462 7.15 -23.43 -19.79
CA GLU A 462 6.43 -22.37 -19.05
C GLU A 462 5.87 -21.27 -19.96
N VAL A 463 6.58 -20.92 -21.04
CA VAL A 463 6.12 -19.91 -22.02
C VAL A 463 5.25 -20.47 -23.14
N LYS A 464 4.94 -21.77 -23.13
CA LYS A 464 4.19 -22.44 -24.20
C LYS A 464 2.81 -21.82 -24.47
N GLU A 465 2.14 -21.33 -23.42
CA GLU A 465 0.85 -20.64 -23.58
C GLU A 465 1.00 -19.35 -24.40
N LEU A 466 2.09 -18.59 -24.22
CA LEU A 466 2.39 -17.42 -25.02
C LEU A 466 2.67 -17.78 -26.50
N ASP A 467 3.38 -18.88 -26.77
CA ASP A 467 3.64 -19.36 -28.15
C ASP A 467 2.36 -19.86 -28.83
N ASN A 468 1.55 -20.66 -28.13
CA ASN A 468 0.28 -21.18 -28.66
C ASN A 468 -0.67 -20.05 -29.05
N GLU A 469 -0.65 -18.96 -28.30
CA GLU A 469 -1.40 -17.75 -28.63
C GLU A 469 -0.69 -16.87 -29.67
N GLY A 470 0.55 -17.16 -30.06
CA GLY A 470 1.26 -16.42 -31.11
C GLY A 470 1.74 -15.04 -30.66
N TRP A 471 1.99 -14.86 -29.36
CA TRP A 471 2.54 -13.61 -28.82
C TRP A 471 4.07 -13.59 -28.73
N LEU A 472 4.74 -14.74 -28.85
CA LEU A 472 6.19 -14.81 -28.81
C LEU A 472 6.84 -14.45 -30.15
N THR A 473 7.97 -13.75 -30.07
CA THR A 473 8.92 -13.66 -31.18
C THR A 473 9.42 -15.05 -31.53
N ARG A 474 9.48 -15.36 -32.83
CA ARG A 474 9.92 -16.67 -33.33
C ARG A 474 10.80 -16.55 -34.56
N TYR A 475 11.72 -17.48 -34.71
CA TYR A 475 12.46 -17.66 -35.96
C TYR A 475 11.63 -18.49 -36.94
N ASP A 476 11.37 -17.91 -38.10
CA ASP A 476 10.73 -18.57 -39.24
C ASP A 476 11.81 -19.18 -40.13
N VAL A 477 11.92 -20.51 -40.05
CA VAL A 477 12.91 -21.30 -40.79
C VAL A 477 12.63 -21.27 -42.29
N ASP A 478 11.37 -21.19 -42.70
CA ASP A 478 11.00 -21.24 -44.11
C ASP A 478 11.36 -19.94 -44.84
N ASN A 479 11.29 -18.82 -44.13
CA ASN A 479 11.55 -17.48 -44.67
C ASN A 479 12.91 -16.89 -44.23
N ASP A 480 13.72 -17.63 -43.46
CA ASP A 480 14.96 -17.17 -42.81
C ASP A 480 14.81 -15.76 -42.22
N SER A 481 13.84 -15.60 -41.32
CA SER A 481 13.51 -14.29 -40.73
C SER A 481 12.97 -14.40 -39.31
N LEU A 482 13.03 -13.31 -38.54
CA LEU A 482 12.37 -13.20 -37.25
C LEU A 482 10.96 -12.61 -37.42
N ILE A 483 9.97 -13.31 -36.88
CA ILE A 483 8.62 -12.80 -36.72
C ILE A 483 8.52 -12.26 -35.29
N TRP A 484 8.61 -10.94 -35.17
CA TRP A 484 8.51 -10.24 -33.88
C TRP A 484 7.11 -10.40 -33.28
N GLY A 485 7.08 -10.80 -32.01
CA GLY A 485 5.88 -10.91 -31.20
C GLY A 485 5.80 -9.80 -30.16
N ALA A 486 4.70 -9.81 -29.40
CA ALA A 486 4.51 -8.92 -28.26
C ALA A 486 5.56 -9.14 -27.15
N VAL A 487 6.19 -10.33 -27.10
CA VAL A 487 7.20 -10.69 -26.11
C VAL A 487 8.35 -11.42 -26.80
N THR A 488 9.58 -11.04 -26.47
CA THR A 488 10.81 -11.70 -26.92
C THR A 488 11.54 -12.27 -25.71
N ILE A 489 11.74 -13.60 -25.68
CA ILE A 489 12.42 -14.28 -24.56
C ILE A 489 13.90 -14.44 -24.88
N ILE A 490 14.77 -13.88 -24.02
CA ILE A 490 16.22 -13.96 -24.13
C ILE A 490 16.78 -14.74 -22.93
N ALA A 491 17.27 -15.94 -23.16
CA ALA A 491 18.00 -16.70 -22.15
C ALA A 491 19.44 -16.19 -22.03
N THR A 492 19.90 -16.00 -20.79
CA THR A 492 21.26 -15.56 -20.46
C THR A 492 21.81 -16.40 -19.29
N GLY A 493 23.02 -16.11 -18.80
CA GLY A 493 23.68 -16.91 -17.78
C GLY A 493 24.19 -18.25 -18.33
N ASN A 494 23.83 -19.37 -17.70
CA ASN A 494 24.33 -20.72 -18.05
C ASN A 494 23.65 -21.36 -19.27
N VAL A 495 23.11 -20.58 -20.22
CA VAL A 495 22.45 -21.11 -21.43
C VAL A 495 23.46 -21.65 -22.46
N PHE A 496 23.11 -22.73 -23.15
CA PHE A 496 23.88 -23.27 -24.27
C PHE A 496 23.23 -22.92 -25.61
N LYS A 497 24.01 -22.35 -26.54
CA LYS A 497 23.51 -21.95 -27.87
C LYS A 497 23.02 -23.15 -28.68
N GLU A 498 23.57 -24.34 -28.45
CA GLU A 498 23.13 -25.58 -29.08
C GLU A 498 21.67 -25.91 -28.76
N ASP A 499 21.21 -25.64 -27.53
CA ASP A 499 19.81 -25.90 -27.14
C ASP A 499 18.84 -25.01 -27.90
N VAL A 500 19.22 -23.75 -28.14
CA VAL A 500 18.47 -22.79 -28.97
C VAL A 500 18.43 -23.21 -30.44
N VAL A 501 19.53 -23.75 -30.95
CA VAL A 501 19.61 -24.25 -32.33
C VAL A 501 18.74 -25.50 -32.50
N ASN A 502 18.74 -26.38 -31.51
CA ASN A 502 18.08 -27.70 -31.55
C ASN A 502 16.61 -27.69 -31.10
N SER A 503 16.06 -26.54 -30.66
CA SER A 503 14.70 -26.45 -30.07
C SER A 503 13.54 -26.75 -31.03
N GLY A 504 13.83 -26.98 -32.33
CA GLY A 504 12.85 -27.22 -33.39
C GLY A 504 12.08 -25.94 -33.75
N ARG A 505 11.21 -25.48 -32.85
CA ARG A 505 10.50 -24.19 -32.94
C ARG A 505 11.18 -23.20 -32.01
N ARG A 506 11.93 -22.25 -32.58
CA ARG A 506 12.76 -21.31 -31.80
C ARG A 506 11.96 -20.09 -31.40
N VAL A 507 11.58 -20.06 -30.12
CA VAL A 507 10.85 -18.96 -29.45
C VAL A 507 11.57 -18.41 -28.21
N VAL A 508 12.64 -19.09 -27.79
CA VAL A 508 13.58 -18.65 -26.75
C VAL A 508 14.96 -18.55 -27.39
N PHE A 509 15.56 -17.37 -27.31
CA PHE A 509 16.84 -17.04 -27.95
C PHE A 509 17.96 -16.94 -26.90
N SER A 510 19.22 -17.03 -27.32
CA SER A 510 20.37 -16.81 -26.43
C SER A 510 20.80 -15.35 -26.49
N ASP A 511 21.24 -14.79 -25.37
CA ASP A 511 21.95 -13.50 -25.36
C ASP A 511 23.29 -13.63 -26.13
N GLY A 512 23.59 -12.63 -26.96
CA GLY A 512 24.88 -12.50 -27.65
C GLY A 512 25.86 -11.66 -26.82
N ASP A 513 27.17 -11.77 -27.09
CA ASP A 513 28.16 -10.88 -26.47
C ASP A 513 28.47 -9.73 -27.43
N ILE A 514 28.14 -8.50 -27.02
CA ILE A 514 28.46 -7.30 -27.81
C ILE A 514 29.94 -7.27 -28.15
N TRP A 515 30.84 -7.66 -27.25
CA TRP A 515 32.29 -7.48 -27.44
C TRP A 515 32.96 -8.67 -28.12
N GLY A 516 32.21 -9.73 -28.41
CA GLY A 516 32.69 -10.95 -29.05
C GLY A 516 32.79 -10.88 -30.57
N ASP A 517 32.96 -12.07 -31.16
CA ASP A 517 32.95 -12.34 -32.59
C ASP A 517 31.56 -12.11 -33.21
N LYS A 518 31.42 -12.40 -34.52
CA LYS A 518 30.16 -12.20 -35.26
C LYS A 518 28.97 -12.91 -34.58
N ILE A 519 27.87 -12.17 -34.43
CA ILE A 519 26.63 -12.65 -33.80
C ILE A 519 25.70 -13.22 -34.88
N ASP A 520 25.18 -14.43 -34.65
CA ASP A 520 24.11 -14.97 -35.47
C ASP A 520 22.76 -14.52 -34.91
N TRP A 521 22.14 -13.53 -35.55
CA TRP A 521 20.84 -12.97 -35.15
C TRP A 521 19.73 -14.02 -35.06
N ARG A 522 19.88 -15.15 -35.76
CA ARG A 522 18.91 -16.26 -35.70
C ARG A 522 18.88 -16.93 -34.34
N VAL A 523 20.02 -16.91 -33.64
CA VAL A 523 20.21 -17.50 -32.30
C VAL A 523 20.18 -16.41 -31.22
N SER A 524 20.72 -15.24 -31.55
CA SER A 524 20.91 -14.10 -30.64
C SER A 524 20.43 -12.80 -31.29
N PRO A 525 19.12 -12.52 -31.27
CA PRO A 525 18.55 -11.28 -31.80
C PRO A 525 18.87 -10.07 -30.91
N VAL A 526 19.35 -10.33 -29.69
CA VAL A 526 19.84 -9.33 -28.75
C VAL A 526 21.26 -9.73 -28.35
N ALA A 527 22.13 -8.74 -28.20
CA ALA A 527 23.47 -8.90 -27.68
C ALA A 527 23.70 -7.92 -26.54
N SER A 528 24.24 -8.42 -25.43
CA SER A 528 24.51 -7.66 -24.22
C SER A 528 26.00 -7.58 -23.92
N GLY A 529 26.45 -6.52 -23.26
CA GLY A 529 27.86 -6.38 -22.89
C GLY A 529 28.13 -5.32 -21.83
N SER A 530 29.12 -5.61 -20.96
CA SER A 530 29.62 -4.65 -19.96
C SER A 530 30.32 -3.49 -20.65
N LEU A 531 29.92 -2.26 -20.35
CA LEU A 531 30.59 -1.06 -20.86
C LEU A 531 32.07 -1.04 -20.45
N ARG A 532 32.38 -1.46 -19.21
CA ARG A 532 33.76 -1.57 -18.70
C ARG A 532 34.62 -2.50 -19.55
N VAL A 533 34.06 -3.61 -20.05
CA VAL A 533 34.76 -4.49 -21.00
C VAL A 533 34.97 -3.80 -22.34
N GLY A 534 33.93 -3.15 -22.87
CA GLY A 534 33.99 -2.45 -24.15
C GLY A 534 35.02 -1.32 -24.20
N ILE A 535 35.21 -0.60 -23.09
CA ILE A 535 36.22 0.47 -22.98
C ILE A 535 37.56 -0.03 -22.39
N GLY A 536 37.62 -1.26 -21.91
CA GLY A 536 38.84 -1.88 -21.35
C GLY A 536 39.31 -1.31 -20.01
N ARG A 537 38.46 -0.57 -19.27
CA ARG A 537 38.82 0.04 -17.97
C ARG A 537 37.61 0.35 -17.09
N GLU A 538 37.88 0.55 -15.79
CA GLU A 538 36.91 1.07 -14.83
C GLU A 538 36.40 2.47 -15.20
N ILE A 539 35.10 2.71 -14.97
CA ILE A 539 34.41 3.98 -15.30
C ILE A 539 34.46 4.93 -14.11
N LYS A 540 35.60 5.60 -13.92
CA LYS A 540 35.80 6.60 -12.85
C LYS A 540 35.74 8.05 -13.33
N SER A 541 35.59 8.25 -14.62
CA SER A 541 35.56 9.54 -15.31
C SER A 541 34.75 9.41 -16.60
N GLU A 542 34.41 10.54 -17.22
CA GLU A 542 33.75 10.61 -18.52
C GLU A 542 34.51 9.80 -19.58
N LEU A 543 33.79 9.35 -20.61
CA LEU A 543 34.36 8.60 -21.73
C LEU A 543 35.10 9.55 -22.66
N SER A 544 36.29 9.13 -23.11
CA SER A 544 37.04 9.83 -24.13
C SER A 544 36.42 9.65 -25.52
N ASN A 545 36.71 10.55 -26.46
CA ASN A 545 36.18 10.46 -27.83
C ASN A 545 36.54 9.14 -28.53
N GLU A 546 37.70 8.55 -28.22
CA GLU A 546 38.11 7.25 -28.75
C GLU A 546 37.23 6.12 -28.21
N GLU A 547 36.96 6.11 -26.91
CA GLU A 547 36.06 5.13 -26.28
C GLU A 547 34.63 5.24 -26.81
N ILE A 548 34.14 6.47 -26.95
CA ILE A 548 32.83 6.74 -27.56
C ILE A 548 32.78 6.19 -28.99
N GLY A 549 33.80 6.48 -29.79
CA GLY A 549 33.91 5.98 -31.17
C GLY A 549 33.86 4.46 -31.25
N ASN A 550 34.62 3.76 -30.40
CA ASN A 550 34.66 2.30 -30.37
C ASN A 550 33.31 1.68 -29.97
N VAL A 551 32.64 2.24 -28.96
CA VAL A 551 31.33 1.77 -28.50
C VAL A 551 30.27 2.00 -29.57
N CYS A 552 30.20 3.23 -30.12
CA CYS A 552 29.26 3.58 -31.19
C CYS A 552 29.47 2.72 -32.45
N GLU A 553 30.72 2.47 -32.85
CA GLU A 553 31.02 1.62 -34.01
C GLU A 553 30.53 0.18 -33.80
N LYS A 554 30.72 -0.37 -32.60
CA LYS A 554 30.28 -1.73 -32.31
C LYS A 554 28.75 -1.85 -32.31
N ILE A 555 28.05 -0.87 -31.73
CA ILE A 555 26.58 -0.80 -31.77
C ILE A 555 26.08 -0.67 -33.22
N SER A 556 26.69 0.22 -34.01
CA SER A 556 26.31 0.40 -35.41
C SER A 556 26.43 -0.90 -36.23
N ARG A 557 27.50 -1.68 -35.99
CA ARG A 557 27.68 -2.99 -36.65
C ARG A 557 26.62 -4.02 -36.21
N LEU A 558 26.18 -3.99 -34.96
CA LEU A 558 25.06 -4.84 -34.51
C LEU A 558 23.78 -4.49 -35.25
N HIS A 559 23.50 -3.20 -35.44
CA HIS A 559 22.33 -2.74 -36.20
C HIS A 559 22.41 -3.15 -37.67
N GLU A 560 23.59 -3.12 -38.30
CA GLU A 560 23.80 -3.63 -39.67
C GLU A 560 23.49 -5.13 -39.78
N ASP A 561 23.78 -5.90 -38.72
CA ASP A 561 23.46 -7.32 -38.61
C ASP A 561 22.02 -7.60 -38.11
N GLY A 562 21.23 -6.55 -37.83
CA GLY A 562 19.86 -6.65 -37.34
C GLY A 562 19.73 -7.10 -35.87
N VAL A 563 20.77 -6.89 -35.07
CA VAL A 563 20.86 -7.29 -33.66
C VAL A 563 20.62 -6.08 -32.75
N ILE A 564 19.78 -6.28 -31.74
CA ILE A 564 19.47 -5.29 -30.69
C ILE A 564 20.60 -5.26 -29.65
N SER A 565 21.00 -4.07 -29.21
CA SER A 565 22.10 -3.87 -28.27
C SER A 565 21.62 -3.60 -26.84
N ARG A 566 22.24 -4.27 -25.84
CA ARG A 566 22.07 -3.96 -24.40
C ARG A 566 23.42 -3.68 -23.75
N VAL A 567 23.62 -2.47 -23.23
CA VAL A 567 24.86 -2.13 -22.51
C VAL A 567 24.61 -2.06 -21.01
N TRP A 568 25.38 -2.82 -20.23
CA TRP A 568 25.33 -2.89 -18.77
C TRP A 568 26.66 -2.49 -18.12
N ASP A 569 26.76 -2.52 -16.78
CA ASP A 569 27.93 -2.01 -16.02
C ASP A 569 28.15 -0.50 -16.23
N THR A 570 27.06 0.28 -16.27
CA THR A 570 27.12 1.75 -16.33
C THR A 570 27.27 2.33 -14.91
N PRO A 571 27.91 3.50 -14.73
CA PRO A 571 28.17 4.03 -13.39
C PRO A 571 26.86 4.46 -12.71
N GLY A 572 26.59 3.97 -11.49
CA GLY A 572 25.43 4.41 -10.70
C GLY A 572 25.65 5.73 -9.95
N TRP A 573 26.91 6.07 -9.63
CA TRP A 573 27.30 7.29 -8.91
C TRP A 573 28.73 7.71 -9.31
N PRO A 574 29.07 9.01 -9.37
CA PRO A 574 28.20 10.18 -9.18
C PRO A 574 27.13 10.34 -10.26
N VAL A 575 25.97 10.91 -9.91
CA VAL A 575 24.83 11.12 -10.82
C VAL A 575 25.23 11.84 -12.12
N LYS A 576 26.06 12.88 -12.02
CA LYS A 576 26.56 13.60 -13.20
C LYS A 576 27.36 12.70 -14.16
N LEU A 577 28.15 11.76 -13.63
CA LEU A 577 28.89 10.81 -14.46
C LEU A 577 27.96 9.77 -15.09
N ARG A 578 26.98 9.28 -14.33
CA ARG A 578 25.91 8.40 -14.83
C ARG A 578 25.18 9.01 -16.02
N GLU A 579 24.64 10.22 -15.85
CA GLU A 579 23.90 10.94 -16.88
C GLU A 579 24.75 11.20 -18.13
N SER A 580 26.03 11.60 -17.94
CA SER A 580 26.95 11.79 -19.05
C SER A 580 27.20 10.50 -19.84
N VAL A 581 27.30 9.35 -19.16
CA VAL A 581 27.48 8.05 -19.84
C VAL A 581 26.19 7.61 -20.53
N TRP A 582 25.03 7.80 -19.90
CA TRP A 582 23.74 7.48 -20.51
C TRP A 582 23.49 8.28 -21.79
N ASP A 583 23.72 9.61 -21.77
CA ASP A 583 23.62 10.49 -22.96
C ASP A 583 24.58 10.07 -24.09
N VAL A 584 25.78 9.57 -23.75
CA VAL A 584 26.68 8.99 -24.76
C VAL A 584 26.10 7.72 -25.38
N LEU A 585 25.64 6.77 -24.55
CA LEU A 585 25.14 5.49 -25.02
C LEU A 585 23.87 5.65 -25.87
N GLU A 586 22.97 6.54 -25.48
CA GLU A 586 21.79 6.89 -26.27
C GLU A 586 22.17 7.49 -27.63
N ARG A 587 23.13 8.42 -27.67
CA ARG A 587 23.65 8.96 -28.95
C ARG A 587 24.35 7.92 -29.81
N CYS A 588 24.97 6.91 -29.20
CA CYS A 588 25.50 5.76 -29.93
C CYS A 588 24.41 4.82 -30.46
N GLY A 589 23.15 5.02 -30.05
CA GLY A 589 22.01 4.20 -30.48
C GLY A 589 21.84 2.91 -29.68
N VAL A 590 22.28 2.84 -28.43
CA VAL A 590 21.98 1.68 -27.58
C VAL A 590 20.46 1.47 -27.50
N ASP A 591 20.00 0.26 -27.78
CA ASP A 591 18.57 -0.05 -27.81
C ASP A 591 18.00 -0.29 -26.40
N LEU A 592 18.80 -0.92 -25.53
CA LEU A 592 18.45 -1.29 -24.16
C LEU A 592 19.53 -0.79 -23.18
N LEU A 593 19.31 0.38 -22.61
CA LEU A 593 20.16 0.92 -21.55
C LEU A 593 19.87 0.22 -20.22
N ASN A 594 20.87 -0.41 -19.61
CA ASN A 594 20.68 -1.07 -18.32
C ASN A 594 20.57 -0.06 -17.18
N VAL A 595 19.49 -0.13 -16.40
CA VAL A 595 19.26 0.75 -15.26
C VAL A 595 18.84 -0.06 -14.02
N ASP A 596 19.55 0.17 -12.91
CA ASP A 596 19.22 -0.43 -11.60
C ASP A 596 18.21 0.42 -10.80
N ASP A 597 18.17 1.73 -11.06
CA ASP A 597 17.34 2.73 -10.37
C ASP A 597 16.18 3.22 -11.25
N LEU A 598 15.00 2.64 -11.06
CA LEU A 598 13.80 3.01 -11.83
C LEU A 598 13.29 4.43 -11.55
N VAL A 599 13.66 5.05 -10.42
CA VAL A 599 13.27 6.43 -10.14
C VAL A 599 14.04 7.37 -11.06
N ALA A 600 15.33 7.11 -11.25
CA ALA A 600 16.16 7.85 -12.20
C ALA A 600 15.71 7.68 -13.65
N VAL A 601 15.00 6.59 -13.99
CA VAL A 601 14.40 6.41 -15.32
C VAL A 601 13.27 7.40 -15.56
N ASN A 602 12.55 7.88 -14.55
CA ASN A 602 11.44 8.81 -14.75
C ASN A 602 11.90 10.19 -15.23
N ASP A 603 13.06 10.63 -14.74
CA ASP A 603 13.69 11.92 -15.05
C ASP A 603 14.57 11.89 -16.32
N TYR A 604 14.80 10.69 -16.88
CA TYR A 604 15.52 10.42 -18.13
C TYR A 604 14.55 10.31 -19.30
#